data_AF-A0A847C2F9-F1
#
_entry.id   AF-A0A847C2F9-F1
#
_cell.length_a   1.000
_cell.length_b   1.000
_cell.length_c   1.000
_cell.angle_alpha   90.00
_cell.angle_beta   90.00
_cell.angle_gamma   90.00
#
_symmetry.space_group_name_H-M   'P 1'
#
loop_
_entity.id
_entity.type
_entity.pdbx_description
1 polymer ?
#
loop_
_entity_poly.entity_id
_entity_poly.type
_entity_poly.pdbx_seq_one_letter_code
_entity_poly.pdbx_strand_id
1 'polypeptide(L)'
;MDFWGYVRDNGKVGSRNLVAVIPTVVCAAEVAQAIANQVPGCVGLLHHQGCCQLPPDLERVTDALISLGCAPNVGAALIVSLGCEGTDVDRVIKEITKTGKPVEVIRIQEGGGITRSIA
;
A
#
# COMPACT_ATOMS: atom_id res chain seq x y z
N MET A 1 26.36 -14.76 -11.70
CA MET A 1 26.66 -13.49 -11.00
C MET A 1 25.53 -13.35 -10.02
N ASP A 2 25.85 -13.50 -8.74
CA ASP A 2 24.85 -13.81 -7.72
C ASP A 2 24.81 -12.66 -6.71
N PHE A 3 23.65 -12.43 -6.08
CA PHE A 3 23.47 -11.40 -5.08
C PHE A 3 22.63 -11.92 -3.91
N TRP A 4 22.80 -11.30 -2.75
CA TRP A 4 21.99 -11.59 -1.56
C TRP A 4 20.63 -10.91 -1.69
N GLY A 5 19.57 -11.71 -1.82
CA GLY A 5 18.21 -11.24 -2.03
C GLY A 5 17.18 -11.92 -1.13
N TYR A 6 16.03 -11.28 -1.01
CA TYR A 6 14.86 -11.80 -0.30
C TYR A 6 13.96 -12.54 -1.29
N VAL A 7 13.97 -13.86 -1.21
CA VAL A 7 13.11 -14.73 -2.02
C VAL A 7 11.69 -14.67 -1.48
N ARG A 8 10.71 -14.49 -2.36
CA ARG A 8 9.27 -14.51 -2.03
C ARG A 8 8.67 -15.86 -2.39
N ASP A 9 7.53 -16.18 -1.79
CA ASP A 9 6.81 -17.45 -2.03
C ASP A 9 6.41 -17.64 -3.50
N ASN A 10 6.21 -16.55 -4.24
CA ASN A 10 5.95 -16.57 -5.68
C ASN A 10 7.22 -16.68 -6.56
N GLY A 11 8.38 -16.93 -5.97
CA GLY A 11 9.67 -17.12 -6.65
C GLY A 11 10.38 -15.82 -7.08
N LYS A 12 9.74 -14.65 -6.95
CA LYS A 12 10.40 -13.37 -7.24
C LYS A 12 11.39 -13.01 -6.13
N VAL A 13 12.44 -12.27 -6.47
CA VAL A 13 13.51 -11.90 -5.54
C VAL A 13 13.65 -10.39 -5.43
N GLY A 14 13.63 -9.87 -4.21
CA GLY A 14 13.86 -8.45 -3.90
C GLY A 14 15.27 -8.21 -3.37
N SER A 15 15.84 -7.04 -3.64
CA SER A 15 17.09 -6.60 -3.01
C SER A 15 16.86 -5.93 -1.64
N ARG A 16 15.60 -5.65 -1.29
CA ARG A 16 15.17 -5.06 -0.01
C ARG A 16 14.02 -5.86 0.61
N ASN A 17 13.80 -5.66 1.91
CA ASN A 17 12.69 -6.26 2.64
C ASN A 17 11.91 -5.19 3.40
N LEU A 18 11.01 -4.52 2.69
CA LEU A 18 10.25 -3.38 3.20
C LEU A 18 8.86 -3.81 3.66
N VAL A 19 8.36 -3.15 4.70
CA VAL A 19 6.92 -3.07 4.95
C VAL A 19 6.39 -1.81 4.26
N ALA A 20 5.60 -1.97 3.21
CA ALA A 20 5.09 -0.83 2.46
C ALA A 20 3.81 -0.31 3.10
N VAL A 21 3.75 0.99 3.41
CA VAL A 21 2.52 1.67 3.82
C VAL A 21 2.01 2.47 2.63
N ILE A 22 0.88 2.04 2.07
CA ILE A 22 0.38 2.50 0.77
C ILE A 22 -0.97 3.20 1.00
N PRO A 23 -1.04 4.55 0.90
CA PRO A 23 -2.33 5.23 0.87
C PRO A 23 -3.04 4.93 -0.46
N THR A 24 -4.37 4.78 -0.43
CA THR A 24 -5.19 4.57 -1.64
C THR A 24 -5.63 5.90 -2.28
N VAL A 25 -5.48 7.00 -1.55
CA VAL A 25 -5.84 8.36 -1.97
C VAL A 25 -4.98 9.37 -1.24
N VAL A 26 -4.76 10.53 -1.86
CA VAL A 26 -3.93 11.61 -1.30
C VAL A 26 -4.38 12.06 0.11
N CYS A 27 -5.69 12.04 0.40
CA CYS A 27 -6.21 12.42 1.73
C CYS A 27 -5.77 11.47 2.85
N ALA A 28 -5.32 10.25 2.53
CA ALA A 28 -4.80 9.29 3.49
C ALA A 28 -3.25 9.34 3.60
N ALA A 29 -2.57 10.17 2.81
CA ALA A 29 -1.11 10.16 2.70
C ALA A 29 -0.41 10.56 4.00
N GLU A 30 -0.93 11.56 4.73
CA GLU A 30 -0.34 11.98 6.00
C GLU A 30 -0.46 10.90 7.08
N VAL A 31 -1.61 10.21 7.13
CA VAL A 31 -1.82 9.07 8.03
C VAL A 31 -0.84 7.95 7.70
N ALA A 32 -0.71 7.59 6.42
CA ALA A 32 0.22 6.56 5.96
C ALA A 32 1.67 6.91 6.32
N GLN A 33 2.10 8.16 6.11
CA GLN A 33 3.45 8.59 6.44
C GLN A 33 3.70 8.63 7.95
N ALA A 34 2.71 9.06 8.74
CA ALA A 34 2.80 9.05 10.20
C ALA A 34 2.96 7.64 10.75
N ILE A 35 2.19 6.67 10.25
CA ILE A 35 2.33 5.24 10.62
C ILE A 35 3.71 4.72 10.23
N ALA A 36 4.16 5.00 9.00
CA ALA A 36 5.46 4.54 8.51
C ALA A 36 6.62 5.08 9.36
N ASN A 37 6.52 6.30 9.88
CA ASN A 37 7.56 6.92 10.71
C ASN A 37 7.65 6.34 12.13
N GLN A 38 6.61 5.66 12.63
CA GLN A 38 6.61 5.08 13.98
C GLN A 38 7.30 3.72 14.06
N VAL A 39 7.35 2.98 12.95
CA VAL A 39 7.86 1.60 12.92
C VAL A 39 9.09 1.50 12.02
N PRO A 40 10.27 1.20 12.58
CA PRO A 40 11.48 0.99 11.77
C PRO A 40 11.30 -0.10 10.71
N GLY A 41 11.74 0.17 9.48
CA GLY A 41 11.61 -0.76 8.35
C GLY A 41 10.31 -0.61 7.54
N CYS A 42 9.37 0.22 8.01
CA CYS A 42 8.23 0.67 7.22
C CYS A 42 8.64 1.81 6.28
N VAL A 43 8.03 1.85 5.09
CA VAL A 43 8.22 2.93 4.11
C VAL A 43 6.88 3.34 3.54
N GLY A 44 6.58 4.64 3.63
CA GLY A 44 5.42 5.25 2.97
C GLY A 44 5.64 5.34 1.45
N LEU A 45 4.78 4.72 0.66
CA LEU A 45 4.79 4.81 -0.81
C LEU A 45 3.72 5.82 -1.26
N LEU A 46 4.02 7.10 -1.08
CA LEU A 46 3.05 8.18 -1.24
C LEU A 46 2.80 8.54 -2.72
N HIS A 47 1.59 9.02 -3.00
CA HIS A 47 1.19 9.55 -4.30
C HIS A 47 0.19 10.73 -4.13
N HIS A 48 -0.05 11.49 -5.19
CA HIS A 48 -0.83 12.73 -5.16
C HIS A 48 -2.24 12.62 -5.77
N GLN A 49 -2.75 11.40 -5.94
CA GLN A 49 -3.98 11.15 -6.70
C GLN A 49 -5.22 11.24 -5.80
N GLY A 50 -6.21 12.01 -6.24
CA GLY A 50 -7.48 12.26 -5.53
C GLY A 50 -8.68 11.52 -6.12
N CYS A 51 -9.88 11.79 -5.63
CA CYS A 51 -11.10 11.08 -6.05
C CYS A 51 -11.77 11.58 -7.34
N CYS A 52 -11.49 12.82 -7.79
CA CYS A 52 -12.13 13.44 -8.97
C CYS A 52 -11.46 13.05 -10.30
N GLN A 53 -11.16 11.77 -10.48
CA GLN A 53 -10.54 11.22 -11.68
C GLN A 53 -11.58 10.55 -12.59
N LEU A 54 -11.28 10.46 -13.90
CA LEU A 54 -12.11 9.68 -14.81
C LEU A 54 -11.88 8.18 -14.57
N PRO A 55 -12.84 7.29 -14.92
CA PRO A 55 -12.67 5.86 -14.70
C PRO A 55 -11.36 5.25 -15.25
N PRO A 56 -10.89 5.61 -16.47
CA PRO A 56 -9.60 5.10 -16.97
C PRO A 56 -8.37 5.59 -16.19
N ASP A 57 -8.49 6.69 -15.46
CA ASP A 57 -7.42 7.24 -14.62
C ASP A 57 -7.42 6.52 -13.26
N LEU A 58 -8.61 6.31 -12.68
CA LEU A 58 -8.78 5.49 -11.46
C LEU A 58 -8.25 4.06 -11.64
N GLU A 59 -8.49 3.45 -12.80
CA GLU A 59 -7.92 2.15 -13.16
C GLU A 59 -6.38 2.19 -13.16
N ARG A 60 -5.78 3.23 -13.78
CA ARG A 60 -4.32 3.39 -13.80
C ARG A 60 -3.73 3.57 -12.40
N VAL A 61 -4.39 4.35 -11.54
CA VAL A 61 -3.98 4.51 -10.14
C VAL A 61 -4.08 3.18 -9.41
N THR A 62 -5.18 2.46 -9.57
CA THR A 62 -5.39 1.14 -8.96
C THR A 62 -4.29 0.16 -9.38
N ASP A 63 -3.98 0.08 -10.68
CA ASP A 63 -2.91 -0.77 -11.23
C ASP A 63 -1.53 -0.38 -10.71
N ALA A 64 -1.26 0.93 -10.57
CA ALA A 64 -0.01 1.42 -10.02
C ALA A 64 0.15 1.03 -8.54
N LEU A 65 -0.89 1.16 -7.73
CA LEU A 65 -0.87 0.77 -6.31
C LEU A 65 -0.70 -0.75 -6.14
N ILE A 66 -1.38 -1.56 -6.96
CA ILE A 66 -1.17 -3.01 -7.04
C ILE A 66 0.30 -3.30 -7.35
N SER A 67 0.86 -2.64 -8.37
CA SER A 67 2.24 -2.86 -8.79
C SER A 67 3.25 -2.53 -7.68
N LEU A 68 3.01 -1.46 -6.91
CA LEU A 68 3.82 -1.09 -5.75
C LEU A 68 3.78 -2.16 -4.66
N GLY A 69 2.60 -2.63 -4.26
CA GLY A 69 2.47 -3.69 -3.25
C GLY A 69 3.00 -5.06 -3.72
N CYS A 70 2.85 -5.37 -5.00
CA CYS A 70 3.34 -6.60 -5.61
C CYS A 70 4.87 -6.62 -5.79
N ALA A 71 5.56 -5.48 -5.71
CA ALA A 71 7.00 -5.38 -5.92
C ALA A 71 7.79 -6.34 -5.01
N PRO A 72 8.81 -7.07 -5.50
CA PRO A 72 9.51 -8.08 -4.69
C PRO A 72 10.30 -7.48 -3.52
N ASN A 73 10.58 -6.17 -3.55
CA ASN A 73 11.17 -5.44 -2.43
C ASN A 73 10.20 -5.24 -1.24
N VAL A 74 8.91 -5.44 -1.46
CA VAL A 74 7.88 -5.40 -0.42
C VAL A 74 7.68 -6.81 0.12
N GLY A 75 7.95 -6.97 1.42
CA GLY A 75 7.71 -8.22 2.15
C GLY A 75 6.31 -8.29 2.77
N ALA A 76 5.74 -7.15 3.15
CA ALA A 76 4.37 -7.01 3.62
C ALA A 76 3.80 -5.62 3.24
N ALA A 77 2.49 -5.49 3.13
CA ALA A 77 1.83 -4.24 2.78
C ALA A 77 0.74 -3.85 3.79
N LEU A 78 0.71 -2.59 4.18
CA LEU A 78 -0.37 -1.95 4.92
C LEU A 78 -1.06 -0.96 4.00
N ILE A 79 -2.32 -1.21 3.67
CA ILE A 79 -3.15 -0.34 2.85
C ILE A 79 -3.87 0.65 3.75
N VAL A 80 -3.74 1.95 3.46
CA VAL A 80 -4.38 3.02 4.22
C VAL A 80 -5.47 3.66 3.35
N SER A 81 -6.71 3.32 3.66
CA SER A 81 -7.92 3.75 2.98
C SER A 81 -8.58 4.88 3.75
N LEU A 82 -9.07 5.91 3.05
CA LEU A 82 -9.91 6.92 3.71
C LEU A 82 -11.32 6.37 3.91
N GLY A 83 -11.87 5.73 2.88
CA GLY A 83 -13.23 5.16 2.84
C GLY A 83 -14.14 5.77 1.77
N CYS A 84 -13.69 6.82 1.08
CA CYS A 84 -14.48 7.53 0.07
C CYS A 84 -13.72 7.77 -1.25
N GLU A 85 -12.60 7.08 -1.45
CA GLU A 85 -11.82 7.11 -2.68
C GLU A 85 -12.51 6.39 -3.85
N GLY A 86 -12.16 6.80 -5.08
CA GLY A 86 -12.63 6.14 -6.31
C GLY A 86 -11.76 4.94 -6.74
N THR A 87 -10.58 4.79 -6.16
CA THR A 87 -9.68 3.66 -6.39
C THR A 87 -10.29 2.38 -5.86
N ASP A 88 -10.16 1.27 -6.61
CA ASP A 88 -10.67 -0.03 -6.18
C ASP A 88 -9.75 -0.66 -5.13
N VAL A 89 -9.97 -0.28 -3.87
CA VAL A 89 -9.18 -0.72 -2.71
C VAL A 89 -9.20 -2.23 -2.53
N ASP A 90 -10.37 -2.85 -2.74
CA ASP A 90 -10.54 -4.29 -2.53
C ASP A 90 -9.76 -5.07 -3.59
N ARG A 91 -9.72 -4.58 -4.83
CA ARG A 91 -8.84 -5.12 -5.87
C ARG A 91 -7.36 -4.94 -5.52
N VAL A 92 -6.95 -3.78 -4.98
CA VAL A 92 -5.56 -3.58 -4.51
C VAL A 92 -5.17 -4.65 -3.49
N ILE A 93 -5.98 -4.82 -2.44
CA ILE A 93 -5.74 -5.81 -1.39
C ILE A 93 -5.66 -7.22 -1.99
N LYS A 94 -6.68 -7.59 -2.77
CA LYS A 94 -6.79 -8.93 -3.38
C LYS A 94 -5.58 -9.28 -4.23
N GLU A 95 -5.15 -8.38 -5.12
CA GLU A 95 -4.03 -8.67 -6.02
C GLU A 95 -2.70 -8.75 -5.28
N ILE A 96 -2.49 -7.95 -4.23
CA ILE A 96 -1.27 -8.06 -3.41
C ILE A 96 -1.28 -9.38 -2.62
N THR A 97 -2.40 -9.75 -2.00
CA THR A 97 -2.52 -11.00 -1.22
C THR A 97 -2.23 -12.24 -2.07
N LYS A 98 -2.63 -12.25 -3.36
CA LYS A 98 -2.29 -13.34 -4.29
C LYS A 98 -0.78 -13.57 -4.45
N THR A 99 0.06 -12.61 -4.10
CA THR A 99 1.52 -12.77 -4.15
C THR A 99 2.08 -13.57 -2.98
N GLY A 100 1.25 -13.97 -2.00
CA GLY A 100 1.63 -14.69 -0.79
C GLY A 100 2.10 -13.80 0.35
N LYS A 101 2.06 -12.47 0.17
CA LYS A 101 2.51 -11.51 1.18
C LYS A 101 1.41 -11.22 2.20
N PRO A 102 1.77 -10.94 3.47
CA PRO A 102 0.84 -10.36 4.43
C PRO A 102 0.34 -8.99 3.94
N VAL A 103 -0.97 -8.79 3.98
CA VAL A 103 -1.63 -7.53 3.63
C VAL A 103 -2.65 -7.20 4.71
N GLU A 104 -2.54 -6.01 5.29
CA GLU A 104 -3.50 -5.45 6.24
C GLU A 104 -4.09 -4.15 5.70
N VAL A 105 -5.28 -3.78 6.19
CA VAL A 105 -5.96 -2.54 5.79
C VAL A 105 -6.42 -1.74 6.99
N ILE A 106 -6.14 -0.45 6.97
CA ILE A 106 -6.74 0.54 7.88
C ILE A 106 -7.69 1.40 7.08
N ARG A 107 -8.95 1.45 7.51
CA ARG A 107 -9.99 2.34 6.96
C ARG A 107 -10.21 3.50 7.93
N ILE A 108 -9.78 4.70 7.57
CA ILE A 108 -9.68 5.84 8.50
C ILE A 108 -11.06 6.25 9.04
N GLN A 109 -12.05 6.39 8.16
CA GLN A 109 -13.39 6.81 8.58
C GLN A 109 -14.08 5.78 9.48
N GLU A 110 -13.98 4.50 9.13
CA GLU A 110 -14.51 3.39 9.94
C GLU A 110 -13.76 3.26 11.28
N GLY A 111 -12.45 3.53 11.25
CA GLY A 111 -11.57 3.52 12.41
C GLY A 111 -11.76 4.69 13.37
N GLY A 112 -12.72 5.60 13.14
CA GLY A 112 -12.97 6.74 14.03
C GLY A 112 -12.05 7.95 13.79
N GLY A 113 -11.47 8.06 12.61
CA GLY A 113 -10.71 9.23 12.15
C GLY A 113 -9.19 9.12 12.33
N ILE A 114 -8.51 10.14 11.82
CA ILE A 114 -7.06 10.22 11.62
C ILE A 114 -6.28 9.84 12.90
N THR A 115 -6.56 10.50 14.03
CA THR A 115 -5.81 10.29 15.27
C THR A 115 -5.86 8.84 15.74
N ARG A 116 -7.01 8.18 15.62
CA ARG A 116 -7.15 6.78 16.04
C ARG A 116 -6.49 5.82 15.07
N SER A 117 -6.46 6.15 13.78
CA SER A 117 -5.78 5.35 12.76
C SER A 117 -4.26 5.37 12.88
N ILE A 118 -3.69 6.42 13.49
CA ILE A 118 -2.25 6.57 13.70
C ILE A 118 -1.78 5.93 15.02
N ALA A 119 -2.66 5.85 16.01
CA ALA A 119 -2.36 5.48 17.40
C ALA A 119 -2.19 3.97 17.65
#